data_AF-A0A6C0DM16-F1
#
_entry.id   AF-A0A6C0DM16-F1
#
_cell.length_a   1.000
_cell.length_b   1.000
_cell.length_c   1.000
_cell.angle_alpha   90.00
_cell.angle_beta   90.00
_cell.angle_gamma   90.00
#
_symmetry.space_group_name_H-M   'P 1'
#
loop_
_entity.id
_entity.type
_entity.pdbx_description
1 polymer ?
#
loop_
_entity_poly.entity_id
_entity_poly.type
_entity_poly.pdbx_seq_one_letter_code
_entity_poly.pdbx_strand_id
1 'polypeptide(L)'
;MTAVCQICDYSVNKTTRRSIKCPYCEFDACRTCCETYILGESAVKCMNTTCGREWTRQHISELFPATFLNKKLRDRREHVLFEQERALMPATQPLVENVIQRRRYQDQIDELQKRITAMVRERNDVMRRQYEVGRVRSAERAEFIRACPDPDCRGYLSTQWKCGVCEKWSCPDCHEVKGFTRDVAHVCNPDTLATARLLSNDTKPCPNCRTGIFKIDGCFGENVPILLWSRETKMSQDIVVGDILIGDDGRPRRVERTVTGEDDLYEVQQDEAENYIVSSKHKLVLKYGPACEEISDELYEAFDSEEVVEIAVDDYMNLSHIDKHMLSGYKPENLDEIQSIIAKTGNPFSHLYVGASMTSIHVVKLGRGKYYGWEVDKNKRFLLGDYTVARNCDQMWCTQCHTAFNWRTGRVEQVVHNPHYFEWLRRNGNAIPRNPGDIPCQQDLTHRVYINIRSLLTENYTTHPKCNSTIDLLTFVIRNTIHLRLTILTRYAPVDRVQRNEELRVQYMLHNVSEDDFKTTLQRNEKKYNKHQEIYHVLEVLSNTITEIVFRFQTRLTNTEPLDDILPILDEISVIVVYVNNCLRDIGKAYSCKTLCFSDKIEMRSV
;
A
#
# COMPACT_ATOMS: atom_id res chain seq x y z
N MET A 1 -59.31 49.56 -4.50
CA MET A 1 -58.21 49.83 -3.55
C MET A 1 -56.94 49.24 -4.14
N THR A 2 -55.90 50.05 -4.37
CA THR A 2 -54.58 49.57 -4.78
C THR A 2 -53.96 48.80 -3.63
N ALA A 3 -53.57 47.55 -3.84
CA ALA A 3 -52.85 46.78 -2.83
C ALA A 3 -51.54 47.51 -2.46
N VAL A 4 -51.29 47.71 -1.17
CA VAL A 4 -50.06 48.31 -0.62
C VAL A 4 -49.21 47.23 0.04
N CYS A 5 -47.89 47.41 0.01
CA CYS A 5 -46.95 46.48 0.63
C CYS A 5 -46.97 46.63 2.16
N GLN A 6 -47.13 45.53 2.89
CA GLN A 6 -47.17 45.55 4.36
C GLN A 6 -45.85 45.96 5.04
N ILE A 7 -44.75 46.08 4.28
CA ILE A 7 -43.41 46.39 4.81
C ILE A 7 -42.98 47.83 4.57
N CYS A 8 -43.33 48.39 3.41
CA CYS A 8 -42.88 49.73 3.03
C CYS A 8 -44.02 50.70 2.73
N ASP A 9 -45.28 50.26 2.87
CA ASP A 9 -46.51 51.02 2.65
C ASP A 9 -46.66 51.65 1.24
N TYR A 10 -45.79 51.27 0.30
CA TYR A 10 -45.89 51.68 -1.10
C TYR A 10 -46.88 50.81 -1.88
N SER A 11 -47.53 51.42 -2.87
CA SER A 11 -48.41 50.72 -3.82
C SER A 11 -47.67 49.65 -4.63
N VAL A 12 -48.28 48.46 -4.69
CA VAL A 12 -47.79 47.30 -5.44
C VAL A 12 -47.95 47.56 -6.93
N ASN A 13 -46.93 47.23 -7.72
CA ASN A 13 -46.94 47.37 -9.18
C ASN A 13 -46.51 46.07 -9.86
N LYS A 14 -46.55 46.00 -11.20
CA LYS A 14 -46.18 44.78 -11.95
C LYS A 14 -44.67 44.58 -12.11
N THR A 15 -43.85 45.57 -11.77
CA THR A 15 -42.40 45.59 -12.04
C THR A 15 -41.59 45.56 -10.74
N THR A 16 -41.16 46.70 -10.22
CA THR A 16 -40.21 46.85 -9.10
C THR A 16 -40.80 46.47 -7.74
N ARG A 17 -42.11 46.67 -7.58
CA ARG A 17 -42.86 46.39 -6.34
C ARG A 17 -43.91 45.30 -6.54
N ARG A 18 -43.65 44.33 -7.42
CA ARG A 18 -44.48 43.13 -7.54
C ARG A 18 -44.53 42.40 -6.20
N SER A 19 -45.71 41.97 -5.76
CA SER A 19 -45.83 41.15 -4.55
C SER A 19 -45.17 39.78 -4.78
N ILE A 20 -44.34 39.38 -3.83
CA ILE A 20 -43.64 38.10 -3.73
C ILE A 20 -44.19 37.39 -2.50
N LYS A 21 -44.68 36.16 -2.68
CA LYS A 21 -45.18 35.31 -1.59
C LYS A 21 -44.10 34.33 -1.15
N CYS A 22 -44.04 34.06 0.14
CA CYS A 22 -43.17 33.00 0.67
C CYS A 22 -43.66 31.62 0.18
N PRO A 23 -42.77 30.72 -0.26
CA PRO A 23 -43.16 29.35 -0.65
C PRO A 23 -43.66 28.48 0.52
N TYR A 24 -43.40 28.89 1.76
CA TYR A 24 -43.62 28.08 2.96
C TYR A 24 -44.63 28.67 3.96
N CYS A 25 -45.10 29.90 3.74
CA CYS A 25 -46.10 30.54 4.59
C CYS A 25 -46.88 31.60 3.79
N GLU A 26 -47.93 32.14 4.38
CA GLU A 26 -48.81 33.11 3.70
C GLU A 26 -48.23 34.53 3.61
N PHE A 27 -47.04 34.75 4.16
CA PHE A 27 -46.40 36.07 4.16
C PHE A 27 -46.09 36.54 2.73
N ASP A 28 -46.45 37.79 2.43
CA ASP A 28 -46.12 38.45 1.18
C ASP A 28 -45.55 39.86 1.40
N ALA A 29 -44.60 40.23 0.54
CA ALA A 29 -44.01 41.56 0.54
C ALA A 29 -43.63 41.96 -0.89
N CYS A 30 -43.48 43.27 -1.13
CA CYS A 30 -43.06 43.71 -2.45
C CYS A 30 -41.60 43.31 -2.73
N ARG A 31 -41.29 43.06 -4.00
CA ARG A 31 -39.97 42.62 -4.46
C ARG A 31 -38.83 43.48 -3.92
N THR A 32 -38.99 44.80 -3.91
CA THR A 32 -37.95 45.71 -3.39
C THR A 32 -37.64 45.41 -1.92
N CYS A 33 -38.66 45.22 -1.07
CA CYS A 33 -38.44 44.87 0.34
C CYS A 33 -37.77 43.51 0.49
N CYS A 34 -38.20 42.50 -0.28
CA CYS A 34 -37.57 41.18 -0.26
C CYS A 34 -36.10 41.25 -0.70
N GLU A 35 -35.78 41.95 -1.80
CA GLU A 35 -34.41 42.15 -2.28
C GLU A 35 -33.54 42.83 -1.22
N THR A 36 -34.03 43.91 -0.59
CA THR A 36 -33.29 44.63 0.45
C THR A 36 -33.04 43.76 1.67
N TYR A 37 -34.05 43.03 2.15
CA TYR A 37 -33.90 42.13 3.30
C TYR A 37 -32.88 41.02 3.02
N ILE A 38 -33.00 40.36 1.87
CA ILE A 38 -32.09 39.27 1.48
C ILE A 38 -30.63 39.74 1.38
N LEU A 39 -30.40 40.97 0.90
CA LEU A 39 -29.05 41.54 0.83
C LEU A 39 -28.48 41.86 2.22
N GLY A 40 -29.33 42.10 3.22
CA GLY A 40 -28.92 42.33 4.61
C GLY A 40 -28.58 41.07 5.38
N GLU A 41 -29.19 39.94 5.02
CA GLU A 41 -29.06 38.66 5.73
C GLU A 41 -27.85 37.81 5.28
N SER A 42 -27.46 36.85 6.12
CA SER A 42 -26.43 35.86 5.82
C SER A 42 -26.92 34.72 4.91
N ALA A 43 -28.22 34.43 4.95
CA ALA A 43 -28.87 33.40 4.15
C ALA A 43 -30.14 33.96 3.50
N VAL A 44 -30.52 33.40 2.35
CA VAL A 44 -31.74 33.81 1.64
C VAL A 44 -32.93 33.12 2.27
N LYS A 45 -33.64 33.83 3.15
CA LYS A 45 -34.73 33.27 3.96
C LYS A 45 -35.97 34.17 3.99
N CYS A 46 -37.06 33.64 4.52
CA CYS A 46 -38.27 34.41 4.76
C CYS A 46 -38.02 35.57 5.74
N MET A 47 -38.58 36.74 5.42
CA MET A 47 -38.54 37.93 6.29
C MET A 47 -39.48 37.84 7.49
N ASN A 48 -40.49 36.97 7.42
CA ASN A 48 -41.34 36.70 8.57
C ASN A 48 -40.54 35.92 9.64
N THR A 49 -40.35 36.53 10.80
CA THR A 49 -39.59 35.96 11.93
C THR A 49 -40.19 34.66 12.46
N THR A 50 -41.49 34.46 12.35
CA THR A 50 -42.17 33.22 12.74
C THR A 50 -41.91 32.09 11.72
N CYS A 51 -41.65 32.43 10.46
CA CYS A 51 -41.34 31.44 9.41
C CYS A 51 -39.84 31.15 9.37
N GLY A 52 -39.01 32.17 9.13
CA GLY A 52 -37.55 32.08 9.11
C GLY A 52 -36.92 31.10 8.11
N ARG A 53 -37.71 30.35 7.32
CA ARG A 53 -37.21 29.28 6.46
C ARG A 53 -36.37 29.82 5.30
N GLU A 54 -35.24 29.15 5.05
CA GLU A 54 -34.41 29.38 3.88
C GLU A 54 -35.13 28.98 2.60
N TRP A 55 -34.95 29.78 1.55
CA TRP A 55 -35.55 29.53 0.24
C TRP A 55 -34.59 28.73 -0.63
N THR A 56 -35.11 27.67 -1.26
CA THR A 56 -34.34 26.87 -2.21
C THR A 56 -33.90 27.70 -3.41
N ARG A 57 -32.83 27.26 -4.09
CA ARG A 57 -32.34 27.88 -5.32
C ARG A 57 -33.42 27.99 -6.40
N GLN A 58 -34.29 26.98 -6.50
CA GLN A 58 -35.41 26.97 -7.42
C GLN A 58 -36.40 28.10 -7.11
N HIS A 59 -36.87 28.19 -5.86
CA HIS A 59 -37.77 29.28 -5.45
C HIS A 59 -37.14 30.65 -5.70
N ILE A 60 -35.85 30.82 -5.38
CA ILE A 60 -35.14 32.09 -5.61
C ILE A 60 -35.12 32.44 -7.12
N SER A 61 -34.88 31.45 -7.99
CA SER A 61 -34.84 31.66 -9.44
C SER A 61 -36.21 32.00 -10.04
N GLU A 62 -37.29 31.49 -9.47
CA GLU A 62 -38.67 31.74 -9.92
C GLU A 62 -39.21 33.09 -9.41
N LEU A 63 -38.81 33.50 -8.20
CA LEU A 63 -39.34 34.70 -7.54
C LEU A 63 -38.61 35.99 -7.96
N PHE A 64 -37.33 35.93 -8.29
CA PHE A 64 -36.49 37.10 -8.55
C PHE A 64 -35.98 37.20 -9.99
N PRO A 65 -35.79 38.43 -10.52
CA PRO A 65 -35.25 38.63 -11.85
C PRO A 65 -33.77 38.22 -11.94
N ALA A 66 -33.37 37.71 -13.10
CA ALA A 66 -31.98 37.31 -13.37
C ALA A 66 -30.95 38.43 -13.12
N THR A 67 -31.33 39.69 -13.30
CA THR A 67 -30.45 40.85 -13.02
C THR A 67 -30.12 41.00 -11.54
N PHE A 68 -31.06 40.70 -10.64
CA PHE A 68 -30.80 40.68 -9.20
C PHE A 68 -29.91 39.50 -8.83
N LEU A 69 -30.22 38.32 -9.35
CA LEU A 69 -29.51 37.07 -9.04
C LEU A 69 -28.06 37.07 -9.51
N ASN A 70 -27.82 37.45 -10.77
CA ASN A 70 -26.51 37.33 -11.40
C ASN A 70 -25.55 38.48 -11.07
N LYS A 71 -26.07 39.58 -10.47
CA LYS A 71 -25.27 40.75 -10.10
C LYS A 71 -25.36 40.99 -8.59
N LYS A 72 -26.44 41.63 -8.13
CA LYS A 72 -26.55 42.07 -6.72
C LYS A 72 -26.39 40.95 -5.69
N LEU A 73 -27.11 39.84 -5.86
CA LEU A 73 -27.05 38.72 -4.91
C LEU A 73 -25.71 37.98 -4.98
N ARG A 74 -25.16 37.83 -6.20
CA ARG A 74 -23.84 37.23 -6.41
C ARG A 74 -22.76 38.04 -5.72
N ASP A 75 -22.71 39.35 -5.97
CA ASP A 75 -21.69 40.25 -5.43
C ASP A 75 -21.80 40.31 -3.88
N ARG A 76 -23.02 40.28 -3.33
CA ARG A 76 -23.22 40.18 -1.87
C ARG A 76 -22.70 38.86 -1.31
N ARG A 77 -23.02 37.73 -1.93
CA ARG A 77 -22.52 36.41 -1.50
C ARG A 77 -21.01 36.34 -1.56
N GLU A 78 -20.40 36.92 -2.58
CA GLU A 78 -18.95 37.05 -2.70
C GLU A 78 -18.32 37.70 -1.47
N HIS A 79 -18.85 38.86 -1.09
CA HIS A 79 -18.37 39.63 0.05
C HIS A 79 -18.58 38.83 1.35
N VAL A 80 -19.73 38.20 1.54
CA VAL A 80 -20.00 37.41 2.75
C VAL A 80 -19.04 36.23 2.86
N LEU A 81 -18.83 35.47 1.78
CA LEU A 81 -17.89 34.35 1.78
C LEU A 81 -16.46 34.81 2.05
N PHE A 82 -16.05 35.92 1.45
CA PHE A 82 -14.73 36.51 1.69
C PHE A 82 -14.51 36.89 3.15
N GLU A 83 -15.45 37.64 3.73
CA GLU A 83 -15.40 38.06 5.14
C GLU A 83 -15.32 36.88 6.11
N GLN A 84 -16.07 35.83 5.81
CA GLN A 84 -16.06 34.60 6.59
C GLN A 84 -14.70 33.90 6.56
N GLU A 85 -14.06 33.78 5.39
CA GLU A 85 -12.72 33.20 5.28
C GLU A 85 -11.65 34.11 5.88
N ARG A 86 -11.82 35.43 5.78
CA ARG A 86 -10.94 36.42 6.41
C ARG A 86 -10.90 36.26 7.93
N ALA A 87 -12.03 35.96 8.55
CA ALA A 87 -12.10 35.67 9.99
C ALA A 87 -11.30 34.42 10.39
N LEU A 88 -11.04 33.49 9.46
CA LEU A 88 -10.28 32.25 9.69
C LEU A 88 -8.77 32.40 9.41
N MET A 89 -8.32 33.54 8.88
CA MET A 89 -6.90 33.78 8.56
C MET A 89 -5.97 33.71 9.78
N PRO A 90 -6.31 34.28 10.96
CA PRO A 90 -5.45 34.13 12.14
C PRO A 90 -5.21 32.67 12.53
N ALA A 91 -6.23 31.82 12.41
CA ALA A 91 -6.10 30.39 12.67
C ALA A 91 -5.31 29.65 11.58
N THR A 92 -5.27 30.19 10.36
CA THR A 92 -4.52 29.63 9.21
C THR A 92 -3.04 30.04 9.23
N GLN A 93 -2.68 31.10 9.95
CA GLN A 93 -1.32 31.65 9.99
C GLN A 93 -0.23 30.61 10.34
N PRO A 94 -0.39 29.71 11.34
CA PRO A 94 0.62 28.70 11.64
C PRO A 94 0.91 27.76 10.45
N LEU A 95 -0.10 27.48 9.61
CA LEU A 95 0.08 26.66 8.42
C LEU A 95 0.89 27.39 7.36
N VAL A 96 0.63 28.68 7.16
CA VAL A 96 1.41 29.54 6.26
C VAL A 96 2.86 29.62 6.71
N GLU A 97 3.10 29.82 8.01
CA GLU A 97 4.44 29.82 8.60
C GLU A 97 5.15 28.49 8.36
N ASN A 98 4.47 27.35 8.56
CA ASN A 98 5.02 26.03 8.25
C ASN A 98 5.41 25.89 6.77
N VAL A 99 4.59 26.37 5.84
CA VAL A 99 4.90 26.35 4.39
C VAL A 99 6.14 27.20 4.09
N ILE A 100 6.25 28.40 4.66
CA ILE A 100 7.42 29.27 4.50
C ILE A 100 8.67 28.61 5.09
N GLN A 101 8.58 28.00 6.27
CA GLN A 101 9.70 27.29 6.90
C GLN A 101 10.15 26.10 6.06
N ARG A 102 9.21 25.30 5.53
CA ARG A 102 9.53 24.19 4.62
C ARG A 102 10.27 24.67 3.37
N ARG A 103 9.85 25.79 2.77
CA ARG A 103 10.57 26.40 1.63
C ARG A 103 11.99 26.81 2.01
N ARG A 104 12.19 27.46 3.16
CA ARG A 104 13.53 27.82 3.64
C ARG A 104 14.43 26.62 3.86
N TYR A 105 13.91 25.54 4.44
CA TYR A 105 14.67 24.31 4.60
C TYR A 105 14.97 23.66 3.25
N GLN A 106 14.04 23.70 2.29
CA GLN A 106 14.31 23.22 0.95
C GLN A 106 15.44 24.02 0.28
N ASP A 107 15.43 25.35 0.37
CA ASP A 107 16.52 26.19 -0.15
C ASP A 107 17.88 25.84 0.50
N GLN A 108 17.88 25.54 1.80
CA GLN A 108 19.07 25.08 2.51
C GLN A 108 19.52 23.69 2.03
N ILE A 109 18.60 22.76 1.82
CA ILE A 109 18.88 21.44 1.28
C ILE A 109 19.51 21.56 -0.11
N ASP A 110 18.94 22.40 -0.98
CA ASP A 110 19.43 22.61 -2.34
C ASP A 110 20.83 23.25 -2.33
N GLU A 111 21.08 24.20 -1.43
CA GLU A 111 22.40 24.80 -1.23
C GLU A 111 23.42 23.78 -0.70
N LEU A 112 23.02 22.94 0.27
CA LEU A 112 23.86 21.85 0.76
C LEU A 112 24.16 20.83 -0.34
N GLN A 113 23.19 20.50 -1.20
CA GLN A 113 23.40 19.63 -2.35
C GLN A 113 24.38 20.23 -3.36
N LYS A 114 24.31 21.54 -3.62
CA LYS A 114 25.31 22.25 -4.45
C LYS A 114 26.71 22.14 -3.85
N ARG A 115 26.85 22.33 -2.53
CA ARG A 115 28.12 22.19 -1.81
C ARG A 115 28.63 20.76 -1.83
N ILE A 116 27.79 19.76 -1.58
CA ILE A 116 28.13 18.34 -1.71
C ILE A 116 28.62 18.05 -3.13
N THR A 117 27.92 18.54 -4.15
CA THR A 117 28.33 18.36 -5.55
C THR A 117 29.70 18.99 -5.82
N ALA A 118 29.95 20.21 -5.32
CA ALA A 118 31.24 20.86 -5.43
C ALA A 118 32.35 20.10 -4.70
N MET A 119 32.12 19.67 -3.45
CA MET A 119 33.04 18.87 -2.66
C MET A 119 33.30 17.50 -3.30
N VAL A 120 32.31 16.90 -3.95
CA VAL A 120 32.46 15.64 -4.71
C VAL A 120 33.36 15.86 -5.92
N ARG A 121 33.21 16.98 -6.65
CA ARG A 121 34.12 17.34 -7.75
C ARG A 121 35.54 17.55 -7.25
N GLU A 122 35.71 18.31 -6.18
CA GLU A 122 37.02 18.54 -5.55
C GLU A 122 37.64 17.22 -5.06
N ARG A 123 36.87 16.37 -4.38
CA ARG A 123 37.27 15.02 -3.98
C ARG A 123 37.69 14.19 -5.19
N ASN A 124 36.95 14.22 -6.29
CA ASN A 124 37.28 13.48 -7.51
C ASN A 124 38.57 14.01 -8.17
N ASP A 125 38.81 15.32 -8.11
CA ASP A 125 40.06 15.93 -8.58
C ASP A 125 41.24 15.58 -7.68
N VAL A 126 41.05 15.56 -6.35
CA VAL A 126 42.05 15.07 -5.39
C VAL A 126 42.28 13.58 -5.58
N MET A 127 41.24 12.77 -5.81
CA MET A 127 41.37 11.35 -6.14
C MET A 127 42.14 11.18 -7.45
N ARG A 128 41.87 11.99 -8.48
CA ARG A 128 42.63 11.97 -9.74
C ARG A 128 44.10 12.28 -9.52
N ARG A 129 44.40 13.34 -8.76
CA ARG A 129 45.78 13.70 -8.37
C ARG A 129 46.43 12.60 -7.52
N GLN A 130 45.69 11.97 -6.62
CA GLN A 130 46.16 10.82 -5.83
C GLN A 130 46.50 9.63 -6.73
N TYR A 131 45.67 9.35 -7.75
CA TYR A 131 45.96 8.34 -8.77
C TYR A 131 47.20 8.70 -9.61
N GLU A 132 47.44 9.97 -9.87
CA GLU A 132 48.63 10.47 -10.59
C GLU A 132 49.91 10.42 -9.72
N VAL A 133 49.82 10.68 -8.42
CA VAL A 133 50.92 10.54 -7.43
C VAL A 133 51.38 9.07 -7.30
N GLY A 134 50.53 8.12 -7.68
CA GLY A 134 50.81 6.69 -7.74
C GLY A 134 51.58 6.20 -8.99
N ARG A 135 51.98 7.08 -9.93
CA ARG A 135 53.00 6.73 -10.93
C ARG A 135 54.41 6.78 -10.34
N VAL A 136 54.58 6.10 -9.21
CA VAL A 136 55.85 5.59 -8.68
C VAL A 136 55.64 4.10 -8.47
N ARG A 137 56.55 3.30 -9.04
CA ARG A 137 56.52 1.82 -9.07
C ARG A 137 56.14 1.23 -7.71
N SER A 138 55.15 0.32 -7.73
CA SER A 138 54.88 -0.75 -6.76
C SER A 138 55.80 -0.79 -5.52
N ALA A 139 55.28 -0.31 -4.39
CA ALA A 139 55.78 -0.68 -3.07
C ALA A 139 54.60 -1.23 -2.25
N GLU A 140 54.74 -2.50 -1.90
CA GLU A 140 53.83 -3.45 -1.26
C GLU A 140 53.05 -2.90 -0.04
N ARG A 141 51.71 -3.07 -0.04
CA ARG A 141 50.92 -3.00 1.20
C ARG A 141 51.17 -4.29 1.99
N ALA A 142 51.64 -4.17 3.23
CA ALA A 142 51.78 -5.33 4.11
C ALA A 142 50.40 -5.89 4.48
N GLU A 143 50.07 -7.07 3.96
CA GLU A 143 48.91 -7.87 4.40
C GLU A 143 49.11 -8.31 5.87
N PHE A 144 48.05 -8.22 6.67
CA PHE A 144 48.02 -8.73 8.04
C PHE A 144 46.98 -9.86 8.13
N ILE A 145 47.34 -10.93 8.82
CA ILE A 145 46.62 -12.21 8.73
C ILE A 145 45.47 -12.28 9.76
N ARG A 146 45.69 -11.88 11.03
CA ARG A 146 44.68 -12.01 12.11
C ARG A 146 44.99 -11.18 13.36
N ALA A 147 44.07 -11.15 14.34
CA ALA A 147 44.30 -10.55 15.67
C ALA A 147 45.29 -11.36 16.52
N CYS A 148 46.02 -10.68 17.40
CA CYS A 148 46.97 -11.31 18.31
C CYS A 148 46.24 -12.23 19.30
N PRO A 149 46.70 -13.48 19.51
CA PRO A 149 46.05 -14.42 20.43
C PRO A 149 46.37 -14.17 21.92
N ASP A 150 47.14 -13.13 22.23
CA ASP A 150 47.49 -12.76 23.60
C ASP A 150 46.32 -11.99 24.25
N PRO A 151 45.75 -12.47 25.38
CA PRO A 151 44.55 -11.88 25.99
C PRO A 151 44.72 -10.43 26.45
N ASP A 152 45.96 -9.98 26.70
CA ASP A 152 46.26 -8.61 27.11
C ASP A 152 46.68 -7.69 25.95
N CYS A 153 46.72 -8.21 24.71
CA CYS A 153 47.17 -7.48 23.52
C CYS A 153 46.03 -7.15 22.56
N ARG A 154 46.03 -5.93 22.00
CA ARG A 154 45.04 -5.47 21.00
C ARG A 154 45.61 -5.33 19.58
N GLY A 155 46.72 -5.99 19.30
CA GLY A 155 47.42 -5.89 18.02
C GLY A 155 47.03 -6.94 16.97
N TYR A 156 47.66 -6.84 15.79
CA TYR A 156 47.44 -7.73 14.65
C TYR A 156 48.76 -8.40 14.21
N LEU A 157 48.65 -9.63 13.69
CA LEU A 157 49.76 -10.42 13.17
C LEU A 157 50.04 -10.07 11.70
N SER A 158 51.31 -9.85 11.36
CA SER A 158 51.78 -9.72 9.98
C SER A 158 51.70 -11.04 9.20
N THR A 159 52.02 -11.05 7.89
CA THR A 159 52.21 -12.28 7.11
C THR A 159 53.18 -13.28 7.75
N GLN A 160 54.09 -12.80 8.59
CA GLN A 160 55.06 -13.61 9.31
C GLN A 160 54.57 -14.09 10.68
N TRP A 161 53.30 -13.87 11.03
CA TRP A 161 52.73 -14.26 12.33
C TRP A 161 53.39 -13.58 13.54
N LYS A 162 53.96 -12.38 13.34
CA LYS A 162 54.45 -11.49 14.39
C LYS A 162 53.43 -10.41 14.68
N CYS A 163 53.10 -10.20 15.95
CA CYS A 163 52.26 -9.07 16.36
C CYS A 163 53.06 -7.76 16.27
N GLY A 164 52.54 -6.76 15.57
CA GLY A 164 53.17 -5.44 15.51
C GLY A 164 53.04 -4.60 16.80
N VAL A 165 52.24 -5.03 17.78
CA VAL A 165 51.95 -4.28 19.00
C VAL A 165 52.65 -4.85 20.23
N CYS A 166 52.46 -6.14 20.53
CA CYS A 166 53.14 -6.78 21.65
C CYS A 166 54.44 -7.49 21.24
N GLU A 167 54.79 -7.46 19.95
CA GLU A 167 55.99 -8.10 19.37
C GLU A 167 56.10 -9.62 19.52
N LYS A 168 55.12 -10.27 20.17
CA LYS A 168 55.06 -11.71 20.31
C LYS A 168 54.73 -12.38 18.98
N TRP A 169 55.30 -13.55 18.77
CA TRP A 169 55.06 -14.44 17.65
C TRP A 169 53.97 -15.44 17.99
N SER A 170 53.23 -15.87 16.98
CA SER A 170 52.21 -16.89 17.10
C SER A 170 52.46 -18.03 16.11
N CYS A 171 52.01 -19.22 16.44
CA CYS A 171 52.14 -20.37 15.55
C CYS A 171 51.19 -20.26 14.35
N PRO A 172 51.68 -20.39 13.10
CA PRO A 172 50.82 -20.40 11.92
C PRO A 172 49.81 -21.55 11.90
N ASP A 173 50.15 -22.68 12.52
CA ASP A 173 49.39 -23.92 12.41
C ASP A 173 48.35 -24.10 13.52
N CYS A 174 48.67 -23.72 14.77
CA CYS A 174 47.77 -23.88 15.93
C CYS A 174 47.33 -22.55 16.55
N HIS A 175 47.88 -21.43 16.10
CA HIS A 175 47.58 -20.06 16.55
C HIS A 175 47.95 -19.72 18.00
N GLU A 176 48.67 -20.59 18.71
CA GLU A 176 49.17 -20.31 20.06
C GLU A 176 50.32 -19.29 20.08
N VAL A 177 50.44 -18.52 21.15
CA VAL A 177 51.50 -17.52 21.33
C VAL A 177 52.82 -18.22 21.67
N LYS A 178 53.84 -18.03 20.82
CA LYS A 178 55.21 -18.58 20.98
C LYS A 178 56.12 -17.70 21.85
N GLY A 179 55.71 -16.47 22.18
CA GLY A 179 56.52 -15.48 22.91
C GLY A 179 57.30 -14.54 21.97
N PHE A 180 58.37 -13.89 22.45
CA PHE A 180 59.06 -12.81 21.70
C PHE A 180 60.03 -13.30 20.62
N THR A 181 60.34 -14.59 20.59
CA THR A 181 61.30 -15.20 19.67
C THR A 181 60.59 -16.10 18.65
N ARG A 182 60.94 -15.95 17.36
CA ARG A 182 60.29 -16.66 16.24
C ARG A 182 60.52 -18.18 16.27
N ASP A 183 61.75 -18.59 16.53
CA ASP A 183 62.24 -19.96 16.28
C ASP A 183 62.19 -20.85 17.55
N VAL A 184 61.24 -20.59 18.46
CA VAL A 184 61.01 -21.45 19.62
C VAL A 184 60.42 -22.78 19.16
N ALA A 185 61.03 -23.90 19.59
CA ALA A 185 60.52 -25.23 19.34
C ALA A 185 59.12 -25.38 19.97
N HIS A 186 58.10 -25.35 19.12
CA HIS A 186 56.71 -25.52 19.50
C HIS A 186 56.18 -26.77 18.81
N VAL A 187 55.75 -27.75 19.59
CA VAL A 187 55.07 -28.94 19.11
C VAL A 187 53.58 -28.68 19.23
N CYS A 188 52.91 -28.53 18.09
CA CYS A 188 51.46 -28.31 18.07
C CYS A 188 50.75 -29.56 18.60
N ASN A 189 49.80 -29.37 19.51
CA ASN A 189 48.93 -30.46 19.94
C ASN A 189 48.11 -30.96 18.73
N PRO A 190 48.11 -32.27 18.41
CA PRO A 190 47.38 -32.84 17.28
C PRO A 190 45.88 -32.51 17.27
N ASP A 191 45.24 -32.46 18.44
CA ASP A 191 43.80 -32.19 18.56
C ASP A 191 43.48 -30.71 18.24
N THR A 192 44.35 -29.79 18.68
CA THR A 192 44.24 -28.35 18.41
C THR A 192 44.53 -28.04 16.93
N LEU A 193 45.46 -28.77 16.32
CA LEU A 193 45.80 -28.70 14.90
C LEU A 193 44.65 -29.19 14.01
N ALA A 194 44.01 -30.29 14.39
CA ALA A 194 42.83 -30.82 13.70
C ALA A 194 41.63 -29.87 13.83
N THR A 195 41.42 -29.30 15.02
CA THR A 195 40.35 -28.33 15.30
C THR A 195 40.56 -27.01 14.55
N ALA A 196 41.79 -26.49 14.51
CA ALA A 196 42.16 -25.28 13.76
C ALA A 196 42.03 -25.45 12.24
N ARG A 197 42.36 -26.63 11.70
CA ARG A 197 42.19 -26.97 10.28
C ARG A 197 40.72 -27.15 9.88
N LEU A 198 39.89 -27.77 10.75
CA LEU A 198 38.44 -27.89 10.53
C LEU A 198 37.73 -26.52 10.57
N LEU A 199 38.08 -25.65 11.51
CA LEU A 199 37.48 -24.32 11.65
C LEU A 199 37.86 -23.34 10.53
N SER A 200 39.02 -23.51 9.90
CA SER A 200 39.52 -22.62 8.84
C SER A 200 38.82 -22.79 7.48
N ASN A 201 38.19 -23.94 7.23
CA ASN A 201 37.55 -24.23 5.95
C ASN A 201 36.10 -23.71 5.86
N ASP A 202 35.40 -23.62 6.99
CA ASP A 202 33.96 -23.29 7.03
C ASP A 202 33.63 -21.93 7.65
N THR A 203 34.64 -21.11 7.96
CA THR A 203 34.43 -19.79 8.55
C THR A 203 35.08 -18.66 7.76
N LYS A 204 34.37 -17.52 7.58
CA LYS A 204 35.04 -16.26 7.21
C LYS A 204 35.23 -15.39 8.45
N PRO A 205 36.23 -14.49 8.44
CA PRO A 205 36.45 -13.63 9.57
C PRO A 205 35.49 -12.43 9.54
N CYS A 206 34.81 -12.16 10.66
CA CYS A 206 33.98 -10.97 10.81
C CYS A 206 34.76 -9.69 10.47
N PRO A 207 34.21 -8.76 9.68
CA PRO A 207 34.91 -7.52 9.32
C PRO A 207 35.11 -6.58 10.52
N ASN A 208 34.33 -6.75 11.60
CA ASN A 208 34.43 -5.96 12.82
C ASN A 208 35.44 -6.57 13.83
N CYS A 209 35.40 -7.90 14.07
CA CYS A 209 36.22 -8.54 15.11
C CYS A 209 37.08 -9.72 14.65
N ARG A 210 37.06 -10.09 13.36
CA ARG A 210 37.77 -11.22 12.72
C ARG A 210 37.53 -12.61 13.34
N THR A 211 36.60 -12.77 14.29
CA THR A 211 36.12 -14.08 14.76
C THR A 211 35.55 -14.88 13.59
N GLY A 212 35.86 -16.19 13.53
CA GLY A 212 35.34 -17.09 12.52
C GLY A 212 33.83 -17.26 12.66
N ILE A 213 33.09 -16.90 11.61
CA ILE A 213 31.64 -17.06 11.53
C ILE A 213 31.28 -18.10 10.47
N PHE A 214 30.35 -19.00 10.80
CA PHE A 214 29.84 -20.03 9.89
C PHE A 214 28.68 -19.47 9.06
N LYS A 215 28.66 -19.76 7.75
CA LYS A 215 27.57 -19.34 6.85
C LYS A 215 26.30 -20.12 7.20
N ILE A 216 25.24 -19.43 7.61
CA ILE A 216 23.91 -20.01 7.76
C ILE A 216 23.20 -19.75 6.42
N ASP A 217 23.29 -20.71 5.51
CA ASP A 217 22.73 -20.58 4.16
C ASP A 217 21.27 -21.05 4.14
N GLY A 218 20.39 -20.27 3.50
CA GLY A 218 19.08 -20.75 3.06
C GLY A 218 19.25 -21.70 1.87
N CYS A 219 18.69 -22.91 1.97
CA CYS A 219 18.99 -24.06 1.11
C CYS A 219 17.71 -24.85 0.72
N PHE A 220 17.87 -25.87 -0.12
CA PHE A 220 16.80 -26.76 -0.60
C PHE A 220 16.70 -28.04 0.24
N GLY A 221 15.51 -28.62 0.37
CA GLY A 221 15.33 -29.96 0.93
C GLY A 221 15.86 -31.05 -0.02
N GLU A 222 15.78 -32.31 0.43
CA GLU A 222 16.15 -33.47 -0.39
C GLU A 222 15.20 -33.64 -1.58
N ASN A 223 15.71 -34.20 -2.68
CA ASN A 223 14.97 -34.54 -3.90
C ASN A 223 14.37 -33.35 -4.65
N VAL A 224 14.95 -32.16 -4.54
CA VAL A 224 14.55 -31.02 -5.38
C VAL A 224 15.29 -31.11 -6.71
N PRO A 225 14.59 -31.22 -7.86
CA PRO A 225 15.22 -31.34 -9.18
C PRO A 225 15.80 -30.01 -9.66
N ILE A 226 17.08 -29.99 -10.03
CA ILE A 226 17.79 -28.79 -10.52
C ILE A 226 18.25 -28.99 -11.96
N LEU A 227 18.03 -27.99 -12.81
CA LEU A 227 18.32 -28.08 -14.24
C LEU A 227 19.80 -27.75 -14.55
N LEU A 228 20.53 -28.72 -15.08
CA LEU A 228 21.90 -28.53 -15.56
C LEU A 228 21.95 -27.94 -16.97
N TRP A 229 23.08 -27.34 -17.33
CA TRP A 229 23.41 -26.89 -18.68
C TRP A 229 23.47 -28.06 -19.69
N SER A 230 23.81 -29.26 -19.23
CA SER A 230 23.71 -30.49 -20.03
C SER A 230 22.26 -30.88 -20.35
N ARG A 231 21.28 -30.26 -19.66
CA ARG A 231 19.83 -30.51 -19.71
C ARG A 231 19.39 -31.79 -19.03
N GLU A 232 20.30 -32.41 -18.27
CA GLU A 232 19.91 -33.41 -17.30
C GLU A 232 19.47 -32.70 -16.01
N THR A 233 18.49 -33.29 -15.34
CA THR A 233 18.08 -32.85 -14.02
C THR A 233 18.93 -33.58 -12.98
N LYS A 234 19.46 -32.84 -12.02
CA LYS A 234 20.23 -33.39 -10.90
C LYS A 234 19.55 -33.00 -9.59
N MET A 235 19.45 -33.94 -8.67
CA MET A 235 18.78 -33.68 -7.40
C MET A 235 19.63 -32.78 -6.51
N SER A 236 18.98 -31.99 -5.66
CA SER A 236 19.60 -31.02 -4.75
C SER A 236 20.74 -31.63 -3.91
N GLN A 237 20.59 -32.87 -3.45
CA GLN A 237 21.62 -33.58 -2.68
C GLN A 237 22.85 -33.99 -3.49
N ASP A 238 22.73 -34.08 -4.81
CA ASP A 238 23.77 -34.58 -5.71
C ASP A 238 24.54 -33.45 -6.40
N ILE A 239 24.14 -32.19 -6.24
CA ILE A 239 24.84 -31.04 -6.81
C ILE A 239 26.26 -30.95 -6.24
N VAL A 240 27.26 -30.84 -7.12
CA VAL A 240 28.67 -30.75 -6.75
C VAL A 240 29.33 -29.50 -7.33
N VAL A 241 30.43 -29.07 -6.71
CA VAL A 241 31.26 -27.98 -7.23
C VAL A 241 31.73 -28.30 -8.64
N GLY A 242 31.58 -27.33 -9.54
CA GLY A 242 31.92 -27.46 -10.95
C GLY A 242 30.73 -27.80 -11.86
N ASP A 243 29.60 -28.25 -11.31
CA ASP A 243 28.36 -28.39 -12.08
C ASP A 243 27.98 -27.05 -12.72
N ILE A 244 27.38 -27.11 -13.91
CA ILE A 244 26.95 -25.92 -14.64
C ILE A 244 25.43 -25.96 -14.73
N LEU A 245 24.75 -24.99 -14.13
CA LEU A 245 23.30 -24.81 -14.13
C LEU A 245 22.87 -23.81 -15.22
N ILE A 246 21.56 -23.68 -15.42
CA ILE A 246 20.97 -22.68 -16.32
C ILE A 246 20.48 -21.49 -15.48
N GLY A 247 20.88 -20.27 -15.85
CA GLY A 247 20.39 -19.03 -15.24
C GLY A 247 19.00 -18.63 -15.76
N ASP A 248 18.34 -17.71 -15.06
CA ASP A 248 17.07 -17.09 -15.49
C ASP A 248 17.21 -16.30 -16.81
N ASP A 249 18.43 -15.90 -17.17
CA ASP A 249 18.79 -15.28 -18.45
C ASP A 249 19.10 -16.29 -19.57
N GLY A 250 18.92 -17.60 -19.31
CA GLY A 250 19.27 -18.67 -20.25
C GLY A 250 20.77 -18.91 -20.42
N ARG A 251 21.64 -18.29 -19.60
CA ARG A 251 23.10 -18.42 -19.69
C ARG A 251 23.66 -19.37 -18.63
N PRO A 252 24.82 -20.01 -18.86
CA PRO A 252 25.44 -20.92 -17.90
C PRO A 252 25.71 -20.27 -16.53
N ARG A 253 25.50 -21.03 -15.45
CA ARG A 253 25.83 -20.69 -14.06
C ARG A 253 26.73 -21.75 -13.47
N ARG A 254 27.95 -21.43 -13.04
CA ARG A 254 28.87 -22.43 -12.47
C ARG A 254 28.68 -22.55 -10.96
N VAL A 255 28.56 -23.78 -10.46
CA VAL A 255 28.57 -24.06 -9.02
C VAL A 255 29.99 -23.92 -8.46
N GLU A 256 30.16 -22.97 -7.54
CA GLU A 256 31.44 -22.62 -6.92
C GLU A 256 31.62 -23.30 -5.54
N ARG A 257 30.52 -23.58 -4.84
CA ARG A 257 30.53 -24.16 -3.48
C ARG A 257 29.27 -24.98 -3.22
N THR A 258 29.34 -25.98 -2.34
CA THR A 258 28.19 -26.73 -1.81
C THR A 258 28.18 -26.71 -0.28
N VAL A 259 27.00 -26.85 0.32
CA VAL A 259 26.79 -26.86 1.78
C VAL A 259 25.62 -27.79 2.13
N THR A 260 25.69 -28.44 3.30
CA THR A 260 24.60 -29.25 3.84
C THR A 260 24.39 -28.92 5.32
N GLY A 261 23.16 -29.04 5.79
CA GLY A 261 22.81 -28.74 7.18
C GLY A 261 21.41 -29.20 7.56
N GLU A 262 20.94 -28.78 8.73
CA GLU A 262 19.57 -29.05 9.21
C GLU A 262 18.87 -27.75 9.60
N ASP A 263 17.61 -27.62 9.21
CA ASP A 263 16.74 -26.47 9.53
C ASP A 263 15.26 -26.90 9.51
N ASP A 264 14.36 -26.03 9.94
CA ASP A 264 12.94 -26.17 9.63
C ASP A 264 12.75 -26.09 8.10
N LEU A 265 12.11 -27.12 7.52
CA LEU A 265 11.80 -27.22 6.12
C LEU A 265 10.35 -26.84 5.83
N TYR A 266 10.14 -26.31 4.64
CA TYR A 266 8.87 -25.86 4.12
C TYR A 266 8.71 -26.37 2.68
N GLU A 267 7.52 -26.85 2.35
CA GLU A 267 7.13 -27.19 0.98
C GLU A 267 6.50 -25.95 0.34
N VAL A 268 7.05 -25.52 -0.79
CA VAL A 268 6.44 -24.53 -1.68
C VAL A 268 5.56 -25.29 -2.66
N GLN A 269 4.26 -25.20 -2.46
CA GLN A 269 3.25 -25.79 -3.32
C GLN A 269 2.92 -24.80 -4.44
N GLN A 270 2.95 -25.26 -5.69
CA GLN A 270 2.69 -24.43 -6.86
C GLN A 270 1.52 -25.01 -7.64
N ASP A 271 0.65 -24.14 -8.17
CA ASP A 271 -0.56 -24.59 -8.88
C ASP A 271 -0.24 -25.14 -10.29
N GLU A 272 0.65 -24.46 -11.02
CA GLU A 272 1.00 -24.72 -12.42
C GLU A 272 2.49 -25.11 -12.62
N ALA A 273 3.12 -25.66 -11.57
CA ALA A 273 4.56 -25.99 -11.52
C ALA A 273 4.85 -27.11 -10.50
N GLU A 274 6.07 -27.64 -10.47
CA GLU A 274 6.43 -28.72 -9.54
C GLU A 274 6.73 -28.16 -8.13
N ASN A 275 6.16 -28.77 -7.10
CA ASN A 275 6.45 -28.39 -5.71
C ASN A 275 7.92 -28.61 -5.38
N TYR A 276 8.48 -27.75 -4.51
CA TYR A 276 9.85 -27.90 -4.05
C TYR A 276 10.00 -27.57 -2.57
N ILE A 277 11.03 -28.14 -1.94
CA ILE A 277 11.25 -28.03 -0.49
C ILE A 277 12.42 -27.09 -0.23
N VAL A 278 12.29 -26.23 0.78
CA VAL A 278 13.29 -25.23 1.16
C VAL A 278 13.39 -25.05 2.66
N SER A 279 14.55 -24.60 3.14
CA SER A 279 14.77 -24.24 4.55
C SER A 279 14.08 -22.92 4.94
N SER A 280 13.90 -22.68 6.25
CA SER A 280 13.31 -21.46 6.83
C SER A 280 13.93 -20.15 6.33
N LYS A 281 15.22 -20.17 6.02
CA LYS A 281 16.01 -19.00 5.59
C LYS A 281 16.23 -18.91 4.08
N HIS A 282 15.61 -19.81 3.30
CA HIS A 282 15.69 -19.75 1.85
C HIS A 282 14.98 -18.50 1.32
N LYS A 283 15.53 -17.88 0.27
CA LYS A 283 14.94 -16.70 -0.37
C LYS A 283 14.09 -17.11 -1.57
N LEU A 284 12.77 -17.02 -1.44
CA LEU A 284 11.83 -17.16 -2.54
C LEU A 284 12.02 -15.99 -3.52
N VAL A 285 11.95 -16.30 -4.82
CA VAL A 285 12.08 -15.34 -5.92
C VAL A 285 10.74 -15.25 -6.62
N LEU A 286 9.99 -14.19 -6.35
CA LEU A 286 8.59 -14.06 -6.73
C LEU A 286 8.38 -12.80 -7.57
N LYS A 287 7.28 -12.74 -8.30
CA LYS A 287 6.78 -11.54 -8.97
C LYS A 287 5.36 -11.24 -8.50
N TYR A 288 4.94 -9.99 -8.63
CA TYR A 288 3.54 -9.61 -8.41
C TYR A 288 2.66 -10.23 -9.49
N GLY A 289 1.72 -11.09 -9.08
CA GLY A 289 0.83 -11.81 -9.98
C GLY A 289 -0.35 -10.97 -10.49
N PRO A 290 -0.89 -11.28 -11.68
CA PRO A 290 -2.07 -10.60 -12.22
C PRO A 290 -3.38 -10.97 -11.49
N ALA A 291 -3.32 -11.83 -10.47
CA ALA A 291 -4.48 -12.31 -9.73
C ALA A 291 -4.81 -11.37 -8.55
N CYS A 292 -5.36 -10.22 -8.87
CA CYS A 292 -6.39 -9.64 -8.01
C CYS A 292 -7.36 -8.84 -8.87
N GLU A 293 -8.50 -9.45 -9.21
CA GLU A 293 -9.64 -8.73 -9.81
C GLU A 293 -10.25 -7.67 -8.87
N GLU A 294 -9.69 -7.49 -7.66
CA GLU A 294 -10.18 -6.58 -6.62
C GLU A 294 -9.20 -5.43 -6.25
N ILE A 295 -8.14 -5.20 -7.02
CA ILE A 295 -7.27 -4.01 -6.83
C ILE A 295 -7.65 -2.94 -7.86
N SER A 296 -7.88 -1.71 -7.39
CA SER A 296 -8.14 -0.55 -8.26
C SER A 296 -6.96 -0.28 -9.19
N ASP A 297 -7.22 0.11 -10.44
CA ASP A 297 -6.22 0.46 -11.47
C ASP A 297 -5.10 1.40 -10.95
N GLU A 298 -5.39 2.27 -9.98
CA GLU A 298 -4.43 3.20 -9.34
C GLU A 298 -3.33 2.53 -8.49
N LEU A 299 -3.55 1.30 -7.99
CA LEU A 299 -2.55 0.51 -7.26
C LEU A 299 -1.75 -0.41 -8.21
N TYR A 300 -2.34 -0.81 -9.34
CA TYR A 300 -1.68 -1.62 -10.36
C TYR A 300 -0.60 -0.82 -11.12
N GLU A 301 -0.79 0.50 -11.28
CA GLU A 301 0.24 1.40 -11.84
C GLU A 301 1.44 1.66 -10.89
N ALA A 302 1.33 1.28 -9.61
CA ALA A 302 2.38 1.50 -8.61
C ALA A 302 3.36 0.31 -8.46
N PHE A 303 2.98 -0.88 -8.91
CA PHE A 303 3.80 -2.09 -8.83
C PHE A 303 4.19 -2.54 -10.23
N ASP A 304 5.49 -2.50 -10.51
CA ASP A 304 6.03 -2.97 -11.78
C ASP A 304 5.94 -4.50 -11.82
N SER A 305 5.11 -5.07 -12.70
CA SER A 305 4.96 -6.52 -12.87
C SER A 305 6.26 -7.22 -13.30
N GLU A 306 7.27 -6.46 -13.73
CA GLU A 306 8.62 -6.97 -13.99
C GLU A 306 9.52 -7.01 -12.74
N GLU A 307 9.14 -6.36 -11.64
CA GLU A 307 9.93 -6.30 -10.41
C GLU A 307 10.00 -7.66 -9.71
N VAL A 308 11.23 -8.10 -9.46
CA VAL A 308 11.51 -9.37 -8.77
C VAL A 308 11.61 -9.13 -7.27
N VAL A 309 10.69 -9.75 -6.52
CA VAL A 309 10.64 -9.73 -5.06
C VAL A 309 11.43 -10.91 -4.50
N GLU A 310 12.41 -10.63 -3.65
CA GLU A 310 13.20 -11.64 -2.95
C GLU A 310 12.85 -11.66 -1.46
N ILE A 311 12.13 -12.69 -0.99
CA ILE A 311 11.62 -12.77 0.39
C ILE A 311 12.05 -14.09 1.05
N ALA A 312 12.51 -14.04 2.30
CA ALA A 312 12.82 -15.27 3.04
C ALA A 312 11.54 -16.05 3.37
N VAL A 313 11.60 -17.38 3.40
CA VAL A 313 10.42 -18.23 3.70
C VAL A 313 9.76 -17.84 5.02
N ASP A 314 10.53 -17.62 6.08
CA ASP A 314 9.97 -17.17 7.36
C ASP A 314 9.25 -15.81 7.27
N ASP A 315 9.75 -14.88 6.46
CA ASP A 315 9.10 -13.57 6.26
C ASP A 315 7.83 -13.73 5.42
N TYR A 316 7.88 -14.57 4.38
CA TYR A 316 6.71 -14.93 3.58
C TYR A 316 5.60 -15.53 4.45
N MET A 317 5.93 -16.40 5.40
CA MET A 317 4.96 -17.00 6.30
C MET A 317 4.24 -15.97 7.20
N ASN A 318 4.88 -14.83 7.48
CA ASN A 318 4.33 -13.74 8.29
C ASN A 318 3.53 -12.70 7.50
N LEU A 319 3.48 -12.79 6.16
CA LEU A 319 2.66 -11.92 5.32
C LEU A 319 1.17 -12.14 5.54
N SER A 320 0.37 -11.08 5.28
CA SER A 320 -1.09 -11.17 5.31
C SER A 320 -1.60 -12.11 4.21
N HIS A 321 -2.85 -12.58 4.33
CA HIS A 321 -3.46 -13.42 3.29
C HIS A 321 -3.49 -12.72 1.92
N ILE A 322 -3.69 -11.40 1.91
CA ILE A 322 -3.72 -10.59 0.70
C ILE A 322 -2.30 -10.49 0.10
N ASP A 323 -1.29 -10.20 0.90
CA ASP A 323 0.10 -10.08 0.44
C ASP A 323 0.66 -11.39 -0.12
N LYS A 324 0.27 -12.53 0.47
CA LYS A 324 0.61 -13.86 -0.07
C LYS A 324 -0.07 -14.11 -1.42
N HIS A 325 -1.34 -13.72 -1.55
CA HIS A 325 -2.11 -13.91 -2.79
C HIS A 325 -1.56 -13.08 -3.95
N MET A 326 -0.94 -11.93 -3.66
CA MET A 326 -0.33 -11.06 -4.68
C MET A 326 1.02 -11.56 -5.20
N LEU A 327 1.66 -12.55 -4.56
CA LEU A 327 2.98 -13.04 -4.94
C LEU A 327 2.89 -14.39 -5.66
N SER A 328 3.59 -14.51 -6.77
CA SER A 328 3.59 -15.72 -7.60
C SER A 328 5.02 -16.14 -7.97
N GLY A 329 5.23 -17.45 -8.07
CA GLY A 329 6.40 -18.00 -8.73
C GLY A 329 6.33 -17.72 -10.23
N TYR A 330 7.47 -17.66 -10.91
CA TYR A 330 7.51 -17.37 -12.34
C TYR A 330 8.56 -18.20 -13.07
N LYS A 331 8.33 -18.36 -14.38
CA LYS A 331 9.27 -18.91 -15.36
C LYS A 331 9.87 -17.77 -16.21
N PRO A 332 11.08 -17.90 -16.76
CA PRO A 332 11.72 -16.84 -17.56
C PRO A 332 10.86 -16.41 -18.76
N GLU A 333 10.85 -15.12 -19.10
CA GLU A 333 10.06 -14.57 -20.21
C GLU A 333 10.55 -15.07 -21.58
N ASN A 334 11.86 -15.34 -21.70
CA ASN A 334 12.45 -15.93 -22.89
C ASN A 334 12.41 -17.47 -22.85
N LEU A 335 11.42 -18.08 -22.18
CA LEU A 335 11.30 -19.53 -22.06
C LEU A 335 11.30 -20.21 -23.43
N ASP A 336 10.63 -19.66 -24.44
CA ASP A 336 10.63 -20.20 -25.81
C ASP A 336 12.02 -20.13 -26.46
N GLU A 337 12.80 -19.09 -26.18
CA GLU A 337 14.17 -18.95 -26.68
C GLU A 337 15.11 -19.92 -25.95
N ILE A 338 14.98 -20.04 -24.63
CA ILE A 338 15.68 -21.03 -23.80
C ILE A 338 15.33 -22.45 -24.28
N GLN A 339 14.05 -22.75 -24.49
CA GLN A 339 13.55 -24.02 -25.01
C GLN A 339 14.02 -24.27 -26.44
N SER A 340 14.13 -23.25 -27.31
CA SER A 340 14.63 -23.40 -28.69
C SER A 340 16.15 -23.58 -28.77
N ILE A 341 16.91 -22.94 -27.88
CA ILE A 341 18.34 -23.21 -27.63
C ILE A 341 18.49 -24.66 -27.15
N ILE A 342 17.53 -25.14 -26.34
CA ILE A 342 17.47 -26.52 -25.85
C ILE A 342 17.00 -27.52 -26.95
N ALA A 343 16.10 -27.15 -27.86
CA ALA A 343 15.53 -28.07 -28.85
C ALA A 343 16.50 -28.41 -30.02
N LYS A 344 17.48 -27.56 -30.33
CA LYS A 344 18.43 -27.75 -31.45
C LYS A 344 19.44 -28.91 -31.31
N THR A 345 19.35 -29.72 -30.26
CA THR A 345 20.26 -30.86 -30.02
C THR A 345 19.56 -32.18 -29.65
N GLY A 346 18.28 -32.32 -30.02
CA GLY A 346 17.63 -33.63 -30.20
C GLY A 346 17.34 -34.45 -28.94
N ASN A 347 16.36 -34.04 -28.12
CA ASN A 347 15.78 -34.88 -27.07
C ASN A 347 14.23 -34.94 -27.24
N PRO A 348 13.56 -36.12 -27.19
CA PRO A 348 12.15 -36.28 -27.57
C PRO A 348 11.10 -35.81 -26.55
N PHE A 349 11.49 -35.22 -25.41
CA PHE A 349 10.55 -34.82 -24.36
C PHE A 349 10.07 -33.35 -24.43
N SER A 350 10.37 -32.62 -25.51
CA SER A 350 10.07 -31.18 -25.64
C SER A 350 8.59 -30.81 -25.86
N HIS A 351 7.64 -31.73 -25.63
CA HIS A 351 6.22 -31.49 -25.90
C HIS A 351 5.29 -31.53 -24.68
N LEU A 352 5.80 -31.62 -23.45
CA LEU A 352 4.99 -31.52 -22.23
C LEU A 352 5.48 -30.35 -21.38
N TYR A 353 4.55 -29.55 -20.86
CA TYR A 353 4.71 -28.26 -20.15
C TYR A 353 4.74 -27.00 -21.02
N VAL A 354 3.59 -26.70 -21.66
CA VAL A 354 3.15 -25.32 -21.90
C VAL A 354 2.39 -24.88 -20.64
N GLY A 355 3.11 -24.58 -19.56
CA GLY A 355 2.53 -24.04 -18.33
C GLY A 355 2.52 -22.52 -18.34
N ALA A 356 1.65 -21.90 -17.54
CA ALA A 356 1.58 -20.44 -17.40
C ALA A 356 2.95 -19.85 -17.00
N SER A 357 3.26 -18.64 -17.50
CA SER A 357 4.51 -17.91 -17.16
C SER A 357 4.61 -17.57 -15.66
N MET A 358 3.47 -17.56 -14.97
CA MET A 358 3.34 -17.30 -13.54
C MET A 358 2.49 -18.38 -12.88
N THR A 359 2.77 -18.68 -11.62
CA THR A 359 2.08 -19.72 -10.84
C THR A 359 1.91 -19.26 -9.39
N SER A 360 0.68 -19.36 -8.88
CA SER A 360 0.39 -19.08 -7.47
C SER A 360 1.16 -20.05 -6.57
N ILE A 361 1.56 -19.57 -5.40
CA ILE A 361 2.31 -20.39 -4.45
C ILE A 361 1.66 -20.43 -3.06
N HIS A 362 1.73 -21.59 -2.41
CA HIS A 362 1.31 -21.79 -1.03
C HIS A 362 2.41 -22.52 -0.26
N VAL A 363 2.85 -21.97 0.88
CA VAL A 363 4.00 -22.50 1.61
C VAL A 363 3.53 -23.21 2.89
N VAL A 364 3.89 -24.48 3.02
CA VAL A 364 3.49 -25.37 4.12
C VAL A 364 4.71 -25.78 4.94
N LYS A 365 4.65 -25.65 6.27
CA LYS A 365 5.74 -26.10 7.15
C LYS A 365 5.74 -27.63 7.27
N LEU A 366 6.88 -28.27 6.97
CA LEU A 366 7.05 -29.72 7.07
C LEU A 366 7.69 -30.16 8.40
N GLY A 367 8.52 -29.31 9.01
CA GLY A 367 9.27 -29.62 10.24
C GLY A 367 10.77 -29.70 10.00
N ARG A 368 11.54 -30.10 11.01
CA ARG A 368 13.01 -30.08 10.95
C ARG A 368 13.55 -31.20 10.08
N GLY A 369 14.44 -30.88 9.14
CA GLY A 369 15.04 -31.84 8.22
C GLY A 369 16.36 -31.36 7.61
N LYS A 370 16.97 -32.20 6.78
CA LYS A 370 18.23 -31.90 6.09
C LYS A 370 18.01 -31.01 4.88
N TYR A 371 18.94 -30.09 4.67
CA TYR A 371 18.98 -29.24 3.49
C TYR A 371 20.33 -29.36 2.76
N TYR A 372 20.31 -29.00 1.48
CA TYR A 372 21.41 -28.99 0.54
C TYR A 372 21.41 -27.64 -0.20
N GLY A 373 22.53 -26.95 -0.18
CA GLY A 373 22.70 -25.64 -0.80
C GLY A 373 23.98 -25.55 -1.61
N TRP A 374 24.05 -24.57 -2.50
CA TRP A 374 25.21 -24.34 -3.34
C TRP A 374 25.35 -22.86 -3.74
N GLU A 375 26.53 -22.42 -4.11
CA GLU A 375 26.73 -21.08 -4.66
C GLU A 375 26.95 -21.18 -6.16
N VAL A 376 26.19 -20.41 -6.95
CA VAL A 376 26.41 -20.25 -8.39
C VAL A 376 27.10 -18.93 -8.68
N ASP A 377 27.75 -18.73 -9.82
CA ASP A 377 28.30 -17.44 -10.24
C ASP A 377 27.21 -16.40 -10.68
N LYS A 378 27.64 -15.19 -11.09
CA LYS A 378 26.80 -14.12 -11.69
C LYS A 378 25.64 -13.60 -10.79
N ASN A 379 24.42 -13.49 -11.33
CA ASN A 379 23.23 -12.91 -10.66
C ASN A 379 22.57 -13.87 -9.66
N LYS A 380 23.17 -15.04 -9.44
CA LYS A 380 22.82 -16.02 -8.41
C LYS A 380 21.42 -16.66 -8.54
N ARG A 381 20.73 -16.44 -9.66
CA ARG A 381 19.46 -17.07 -10.02
C ARG A 381 19.70 -18.22 -10.98
N PHE A 382 18.95 -19.30 -10.81
CA PHE A 382 19.02 -20.51 -11.65
C PHE A 382 17.66 -21.19 -11.75
N LEU A 383 17.55 -22.17 -12.64
CA LEU A 383 16.30 -22.88 -12.93
C LEU A 383 16.21 -24.24 -12.21
N LEU A 384 15.03 -24.53 -11.67
CA LEU A 384 14.63 -25.86 -11.22
C LEU A 384 14.28 -26.75 -12.42
N GLY A 385 14.06 -28.05 -12.19
CA GLY A 385 13.79 -29.05 -13.24
C GLY A 385 12.58 -28.73 -14.13
N ASP A 386 11.62 -27.96 -13.61
CA ASP A 386 10.39 -27.53 -14.28
C ASP A 386 10.48 -26.09 -14.84
N TYR A 387 11.68 -25.51 -14.86
CA TYR A 387 12.02 -24.14 -15.27
C TYR A 387 11.58 -23.02 -14.32
N THR A 388 11.13 -23.34 -13.09
CA THR A 388 10.86 -22.33 -12.05
C THR A 388 12.17 -21.63 -11.63
N VAL A 389 12.15 -20.30 -11.45
CA VAL A 389 13.33 -19.51 -11.05
C VAL A 389 13.54 -19.57 -9.54
N ALA A 390 14.77 -19.86 -9.10
CA ALA A 390 15.16 -19.91 -7.69
C ALA A 390 16.53 -19.23 -7.42
N ARG A 391 16.84 -18.93 -6.15
CA ARG A 391 18.12 -18.34 -5.70
C ARG A 391 18.52 -18.77 -4.28
N ASN A 392 19.77 -18.51 -3.88
CA ASN A 392 20.26 -18.69 -2.49
C ASN A 392 20.49 -17.36 -1.73
N CYS A 393 20.71 -17.41 -0.40
CA CYS A 393 20.80 -16.24 0.52
C CYS A 393 22.25 -15.84 0.91
N ASP A 394 22.48 -14.55 1.29
CA ASP A 394 23.82 -13.94 1.49
C ASP A 394 24.05 -13.15 2.81
N GLN A 395 23.07 -13.05 3.73
CA GLN A 395 23.19 -12.24 4.96
C GLN A 395 23.74 -13.05 6.15
N MET A 396 24.64 -12.46 6.95
CA MET A 396 25.31 -13.10 8.10
C MET A 396 25.00 -12.42 9.44
N TRP A 397 25.06 -13.20 10.53
CA TRP A 397 24.91 -12.74 11.92
C TRP A 397 26.06 -13.22 12.81
N CYS A 398 26.72 -12.31 13.54
CA CYS A 398 27.77 -12.66 14.50
C CYS A 398 27.21 -12.80 15.92
N THR A 399 27.33 -13.97 16.54
CA THR A 399 26.83 -14.23 17.91
C THR A 399 27.72 -13.70 19.04
N GLN A 400 28.94 -13.24 18.73
CA GLN A 400 29.89 -12.69 19.72
C GLN A 400 29.74 -11.17 19.88
N CYS A 401 29.53 -10.44 18.78
CA CYS A 401 29.38 -8.99 18.79
C CYS A 401 28.02 -8.50 18.24
N HIS A 402 27.08 -9.42 17.99
CA HIS A 402 25.70 -9.15 17.56
C HIS A 402 25.58 -8.24 16.34
N THR A 403 26.50 -8.38 15.39
CA THR A 403 26.58 -7.53 14.20
C THR A 403 26.09 -8.30 12.97
N ALA A 404 25.09 -7.76 12.27
CA ALA A 404 24.63 -8.24 10.97
C ALA A 404 25.49 -7.67 9.83
N PHE A 405 25.89 -8.47 8.86
CA PHE A 405 26.68 -7.99 7.72
C PHE A 405 26.53 -8.85 6.46
N ASN A 406 26.87 -8.25 5.35
CA ASN A 406 26.87 -8.89 4.04
C ASN A 406 28.13 -9.77 3.84
N TRP A 407 27.97 -11.07 3.56
CA TRP A 407 29.08 -12.03 3.42
C TRP A 407 30.10 -11.68 2.32
N ARG A 408 29.64 -11.01 1.26
CA ARG A 408 30.46 -10.69 0.09
C ARG A 408 31.21 -9.37 0.24
N THR A 409 30.55 -8.36 0.82
CA THR A 409 31.10 -7.01 0.89
C THR A 409 31.66 -6.64 2.25
N GLY A 410 31.39 -7.44 3.30
CA GLY A 410 31.77 -7.13 4.67
C GLY A 410 31.09 -5.89 5.24
N ARG A 411 30.10 -5.32 4.53
CA ARG A 411 29.37 -4.13 4.94
C ARG A 411 28.42 -4.49 6.09
N VAL A 412 28.54 -3.77 7.20
CA VAL A 412 27.61 -3.87 8.34
C VAL A 412 26.26 -3.31 7.93
N GLU A 413 25.19 -4.08 8.14
CA GLU A 413 23.82 -3.73 7.77
C GLU A 413 23.06 -3.28 9.03
N GLN A 414 22.31 -2.16 8.95
CA GLN A 414 21.66 -1.55 10.12
C GLN A 414 20.26 -2.09 10.44
N VAL A 415 19.62 -2.77 9.49
CA VAL A 415 18.30 -3.39 9.72
C VAL A 415 18.52 -4.83 10.16
N VAL A 416 18.22 -5.10 11.42
CA VAL A 416 18.31 -6.42 12.04
C VAL A 416 16.89 -6.97 12.19
N HIS A 417 16.52 -7.99 11.41
CA HIS A 417 15.28 -8.75 11.64
C HIS A 417 15.57 -9.81 12.72
N ASN A 418 15.38 -9.42 13.99
CA ASN A 418 15.66 -10.26 15.15
C ASN A 418 14.38 -10.90 15.72
N PRO A 419 14.21 -12.23 15.65
CA PRO A 419 13.08 -12.93 16.25
C PRO A 419 12.97 -12.81 17.79
N HIS A 420 14.06 -12.49 18.49
CA HIS A 420 14.06 -12.43 19.96
C HIS A 420 13.40 -11.18 20.55
N TYR A 421 13.15 -10.13 19.76
CA TYR A 421 12.45 -8.93 20.21
C TYR A 421 10.97 -9.21 20.54
N PHE A 422 10.30 -10.00 19.70
CA PHE A 422 8.91 -10.43 19.93
C PHE A 422 8.80 -11.48 21.03
N GLU A 423 9.84 -12.28 21.23
CA GLU A 423 9.95 -13.21 22.35
C GLU A 423 10.13 -12.47 23.69
N TRP A 424 10.84 -11.34 23.70
CA TRP A 424 10.98 -10.45 24.87
C TRP A 424 9.66 -9.75 25.25
N LEU A 425 8.88 -9.28 24.27
CA LEU A 425 7.54 -8.69 24.49
C LEU A 425 6.56 -9.69 25.12
N ARG A 426 6.60 -10.96 24.69
CA ARG A 426 5.77 -12.05 25.23
C ARG A 426 6.24 -12.50 26.63
N ARG A 427 7.55 -12.51 26.90
CA ARG A 427 8.11 -12.89 28.20
C ARG A 427 7.91 -11.82 29.29
N ASN A 428 7.79 -10.54 28.92
CA ASN A 428 7.60 -9.44 29.85
C ASN A 428 6.12 -9.03 30.07
N GLY A 429 5.16 -9.80 29.55
CA GLY A 429 3.73 -9.61 29.85
C GLY A 429 3.10 -8.35 29.25
N ASN A 430 3.71 -7.72 28.26
CA ASN A 430 3.17 -6.53 27.62
C ASN A 430 2.15 -6.91 26.53
N ALA A 431 0.94 -6.34 26.58
CA ALA A 431 -0.11 -6.58 25.61
C ALA A 431 0.19 -5.88 24.26
N ILE A 432 -0.18 -6.54 23.16
CA ILE A 432 -0.12 -6.01 21.80
C ILE A 432 -1.34 -5.08 21.61
N PRO A 433 -1.17 -3.78 21.30
CA PRO A 433 -2.31 -2.87 21.15
C PRO A 433 -3.15 -3.21 19.91
N ARG A 434 -4.49 -3.13 20.04
CA ARG A 434 -5.42 -3.25 18.90
C ARG A 434 -5.33 -2.03 17.98
N ASN A 435 -5.63 -2.26 16.70
CA ASN A 435 -5.67 -1.21 15.68
C ASN A 435 -6.77 -0.17 16.01
N PRO A 436 -6.49 1.14 15.90
CA PRO A 436 -7.50 2.18 16.03
C PRO A 436 -8.33 2.25 14.74
N GLY A 437 -9.53 1.67 14.76
CA GLY A 437 -10.45 1.64 13.62
C GLY A 437 -11.71 0.78 13.77
N ASP A 438 -11.79 -0.07 14.80
CA ASP A 438 -13.02 -0.82 15.10
C ASP A 438 -14.12 0.12 15.63
N ILE A 439 -15.20 0.31 14.87
CA ILE A 439 -16.43 0.96 15.34
C ILE A 439 -17.57 -0.07 15.33
N PRO A 440 -18.13 -0.43 16.49
CA PRO A 440 -19.38 -1.17 16.58
C PRO A 440 -20.62 -0.25 16.48
N CYS A 441 -21.69 -0.83 15.91
CA CYS A 441 -23.12 -0.51 16.04
C CYS A 441 -23.71 0.80 15.47
N GLN A 442 -23.83 0.85 14.14
CA GLN A 442 -25.12 1.11 13.46
C GLN A 442 -25.48 -0.16 12.67
N GLN A 443 -26.73 -0.63 12.71
CA GLN A 443 -27.11 -1.82 11.95
C GLN A 443 -27.20 -1.47 10.47
N ASP A 444 -26.09 -1.62 9.77
CA ASP A 444 -26.04 -1.45 8.34
C ASP A 444 -26.39 -2.73 7.59
N LEU A 445 -26.84 -2.58 6.35
CA LEU A 445 -26.83 -3.71 5.42
C LEU A 445 -25.40 -4.22 5.25
N THR A 446 -25.25 -5.54 5.41
CA THR A 446 -24.01 -6.27 5.22
C THR A 446 -24.28 -7.53 4.39
N HIS A 447 -23.21 -8.13 3.85
CA HIS A 447 -23.31 -9.42 3.18
C HIS A 447 -23.92 -10.52 4.08
N ARG A 448 -23.73 -10.43 5.41
CA ARG A 448 -24.35 -11.33 6.39
C ARG A 448 -25.88 -11.27 6.36
N VAL A 449 -26.45 -10.07 6.26
CA VAL A 449 -27.91 -9.87 6.19
C VAL A 449 -28.48 -10.59 4.96
N TYR A 450 -27.80 -10.47 3.81
CA TYR A 450 -28.17 -11.18 2.59
C TYR A 450 -28.13 -12.71 2.78
N ILE A 451 -27.02 -13.26 3.31
CA ILE A 451 -26.89 -14.70 3.54
C ILE A 451 -28.06 -15.21 4.41
N ASN A 452 -28.38 -14.50 5.49
CA ASN A 452 -29.46 -14.88 6.40
C ASN A 452 -30.81 -14.89 5.69
N ILE A 453 -31.14 -13.84 4.93
CA ILE A 453 -32.40 -13.77 4.18
C ILE A 453 -32.48 -14.89 3.13
N ARG A 454 -31.38 -15.14 2.40
CA ARG A 454 -31.31 -16.23 1.41
C ARG A 454 -31.53 -17.60 2.05
N SER A 455 -30.95 -17.85 3.22
CA SER A 455 -31.15 -19.11 3.98
C SER A 455 -32.63 -19.28 4.34
N LEU A 456 -33.25 -18.26 4.96
CA LEU A 456 -34.65 -18.29 5.37
C LEU A 456 -35.61 -18.52 4.19
N LEU A 457 -35.36 -17.87 3.05
CA LEU A 457 -36.15 -18.06 1.83
C LEU A 457 -36.02 -19.48 1.27
N THR A 458 -34.80 -20.03 1.27
CA THR A 458 -34.53 -21.36 0.73
C THR A 458 -35.08 -22.47 1.64
N GLU A 459 -34.95 -22.31 2.95
CA GLU A 459 -35.41 -23.30 3.93
C GLU A 459 -36.93 -23.35 4.04
N ASN A 460 -37.60 -22.19 4.06
CA ASN A 460 -39.03 -22.11 4.39
C ASN A 460 -39.94 -21.93 3.17
N TYR A 461 -39.42 -21.48 2.01
CA TYR A 461 -40.26 -21.07 0.87
C TYR A 461 -39.74 -21.58 -0.49
N THR A 462 -38.92 -22.63 -0.53
CA THR A 462 -38.33 -23.19 -1.77
C THR A 462 -39.35 -23.56 -2.83
N THR A 463 -40.55 -23.99 -2.43
CA THR A 463 -41.63 -24.37 -3.36
C THR A 463 -42.45 -23.18 -3.87
N HIS A 464 -42.24 -21.98 -3.32
CA HIS A 464 -43.01 -20.79 -3.69
C HIS A 464 -42.53 -20.23 -5.05
N PRO A 465 -43.44 -19.95 -6.01
CA PRO A 465 -43.06 -19.52 -7.36
C PRO A 465 -42.20 -18.26 -7.43
N LYS A 466 -42.38 -17.34 -6.46
CA LYS A 466 -41.64 -16.07 -6.36
C LYS A 466 -40.36 -16.14 -5.52
N CYS A 467 -40.00 -17.30 -4.96
CA CYS A 467 -38.84 -17.40 -4.06
C CYS A 467 -37.53 -17.01 -4.78
N ASN A 468 -37.23 -17.63 -5.92
CA ASN A 468 -36.01 -17.36 -6.67
C ASN A 468 -35.93 -15.91 -7.17
N SER A 469 -37.02 -15.36 -7.71
CA SER A 469 -37.03 -13.97 -8.17
C SER A 469 -36.84 -12.96 -7.04
N THR A 470 -37.32 -13.30 -5.83
CA THR A 470 -37.11 -12.49 -4.62
C THR A 470 -35.66 -12.53 -4.17
N ILE A 471 -35.03 -13.71 -4.18
CA ILE A 471 -33.60 -13.87 -3.90
C ILE A 471 -32.76 -13.05 -4.90
N ASP A 472 -33.08 -13.12 -6.19
CA ASP A 472 -32.38 -12.35 -7.22
C ASP A 472 -32.50 -10.85 -6.96
N LEU A 473 -33.72 -10.34 -6.73
CA LEU A 473 -33.95 -8.92 -6.43
C LEU A 473 -33.12 -8.46 -5.23
N LEU A 474 -33.19 -9.18 -4.11
CA LEU A 474 -32.50 -8.83 -2.87
C LEU A 474 -30.97 -8.92 -3.01
N THR A 475 -30.46 -9.84 -3.85
CA THR A 475 -29.03 -9.91 -4.17
C THR A 475 -28.56 -8.57 -4.75
N PHE A 476 -29.27 -8.03 -5.75
CA PHE A 476 -28.91 -6.76 -6.36
C PHE A 476 -29.14 -5.57 -5.42
N VAL A 477 -30.31 -5.50 -4.78
CA VAL A 477 -30.68 -4.38 -3.89
C VAL A 477 -29.68 -4.25 -2.74
N ILE A 478 -29.37 -5.34 -2.02
CA ILE A 478 -28.46 -5.29 -0.87
C ILE A 478 -27.04 -4.94 -1.33
N ARG A 479 -26.53 -5.62 -2.37
CA ARG A 479 -25.18 -5.36 -2.92
C ARG A 479 -25.02 -3.90 -3.35
N ASN A 480 -25.99 -3.39 -4.11
CA ASN A 480 -25.92 -2.04 -4.65
C ASN A 480 -26.16 -0.98 -3.57
N THR A 481 -26.93 -1.26 -2.52
CA THR A 481 -27.07 -0.36 -1.36
C THR A 481 -25.78 -0.28 -0.54
N ILE A 482 -25.06 -1.40 -0.38
CA ILE A 482 -23.73 -1.40 0.23
C ILE A 482 -22.76 -0.57 -0.61
N HIS A 483 -22.75 -0.74 -1.94
CA HIS A 483 -21.92 0.06 -2.85
C HIS A 483 -22.29 1.57 -2.79
N LEU A 484 -23.58 1.89 -2.79
CA LEU A 484 -24.09 3.25 -2.61
C LEU A 484 -23.50 3.90 -1.36
N ARG A 485 -23.53 3.18 -0.23
CA ARG A 485 -23.04 3.68 1.06
C ARG A 485 -21.53 3.86 1.13
N LEU A 486 -20.78 2.83 0.74
CA LEU A 486 -19.32 2.82 0.92
C LEU A 486 -18.58 3.59 -0.18
N THR A 487 -19.14 3.65 -1.39
CA THR A 487 -18.46 4.23 -2.55
C THR A 487 -19.11 5.51 -3.06
N ILE A 488 -20.43 5.56 -3.21
CA ILE A 488 -21.10 6.70 -3.85
C ILE A 488 -21.30 7.84 -2.84
N LEU A 489 -21.86 7.56 -1.66
CA LEU A 489 -22.13 8.54 -0.60
C LEU A 489 -20.85 9.24 -0.12
N THR A 490 -19.75 8.48 0.03
CA THR A 490 -18.44 9.02 0.44
C THR A 490 -17.91 10.09 -0.51
N ARG A 491 -18.21 10.01 -1.83
CA ARG A 491 -17.82 11.04 -2.81
C ARG A 491 -18.56 12.37 -2.63
N TYR A 492 -19.75 12.34 -2.04
CA TYR A 492 -20.59 13.52 -1.82
C TYR A 492 -20.60 13.99 -0.37
N ALA A 493 -19.86 13.32 0.51
CA ALA A 493 -19.84 13.62 1.94
C ALA A 493 -19.49 15.11 2.19
N PRO A 494 -20.25 15.79 3.06
CA PRO A 494 -19.98 17.18 3.38
C PRO A 494 -18.63 17.29 4.10
N VAL A 495 -17.73 18.10 3.54
CA VAL A 495 -16.45 18.45 4.16
C VAL A 495 -16.65 19.59 5.14
N ASP A 496 -15.94 19.57 6.27
CA ASP A 496 -15.96 20.66 7.24
C ASP A 496 -15.62 22.00 6.57
N ARG A 497 -16.37 23.03 6.94
CA ARG A 497 -16.29 24.35 6.32
C ARG A 497 -14.91 24.99 6.50
N VAL A 498 -14.26 24.78 7.64
CA VAL A 498 -12.94 25.35 7.94
C VAL A 498 -11.89 24.69 7.06
N GLN A 499 -11.96 23.36 6.90
CA GLN A 499 -11.02 22.57 6.11
C GLN A 499 -11.18 22.79 4.60
N ARG A 500 -12.43 22.93 4.12
CA ARG A 500 -12.77 23.01 2.69
C ARG A 500 -11.99 24.07 1.90
N ASN A 501 -11.72 25.22 2.52
CA ASN A 501 -11.04 26.35 1.89
C ASN A 501 -9.66 26.66 2.50
N GLU A 502 -9.12 25.78 3.36
CA GLU A 502 -7.87 26.01 4.08
C GLU A 502 -6.68 26.24 3.13
N GLU A 503 -6.50 25.35 2.15
CA GLU A 503 -5.43 25.49 1.16
C GLU A 503 -5.58 26.79 0.35
N LEU A 504 -6.81 27.13 -0.05
CA LEU A 504 -7.08 28.37 -0.77
C LEU A 504 -6.73 29.61 0.08
N ARG A 505 -7.02 29.58 1.38
CA ARG A 505 -6.61 30.64 2.33
C ARG A 505 -5.09 30.73 2.42
N VAL A 506 -4.39 29.59 2.54
CA VAL A 506 -2.92 29.55 2.57
C VAL A 506 -2.34 30.19 1.31
N GLN A 507 -2.84 29.83 0.13
CA GLN A 507 -2.38 30.40 -1.14
C GLN A 507 -2.64 31.91 -1.24
N TYR A 508 -3.80 32.39 -0.76
CA TYR A 508 -4.10 33.81 -0.72
C TYR A 508 -3.18 34.58 0.24
N MET A 509 -2.94 34.04 1.45
CA MET A 509 -2.03 34.64 2.44
C MET A 509 -0.56 34.66 1.96
N LEU A 510 -0.19 33.72 1.08
CA LEU A 510 1.13 33.70 0.41
C LEU A 510 1.20 34.61 -0.83
N HIS A 511 0.13 35.36 -1.14
CA HIS A 511 0.00 36.20 -2.34
C HIS A 511 0.13 35.44 -3.68
N ASN A 512 -0.13 34.13 -3.67
CA ASN A 512 -0.13 33.31 -4.89
C ASN A 512 -1.44 33.45 -5.68
N VAL A 513 -2.49 33.99 -5.07
CA VAL A 513 -3.83 34.16 -5.66
C VAL A 513 -4.29 35.60 -5.39
N SER A 514 -4.87 36.24 -6.41
CA SER A 514 -5.44 37.59 -6.28
C SER A 514 -6.73 37.57 -5.45
N GLU A 515 -7.16 38.72 -4.94
CA GLU A 515 -8.42 38.82 -4.20
C GLU A 515 -9.64 38.46 -5.06
N ASP A 516 -9.64 38.86 -6.33
CA ASP A 516 -10.73 38.58 -7.28
C ASP A 516 -10.79 37.07 -7.60
N ASP A 517 -9.64 36.42 -7.79
CA ASP A 517 -9.56 34.98 -8.01
C ASP A 517 -9.96 34.19 -6.77
N PHE A 518 -9.56 34.66 -5.58
CA PHE A 518 -9.92 34.08 -4.30
C PHE A 518 -11.44 34.10 -4.12
N LYS A 519 -12.07 35.27 -4.27
CA LYS A 519 -13.52 35.47 -4.22
C LYS A 519 -14.29 34.62 -5.23
N THR A 520 -13.83 34.60 -6.48
CA THR A 520 -14.44 33.79 -7.55
C THR A 520 -14.36 32.30 -7.22
N THR A 521 -13.23 31.84 -6.68
CA THR A 521 -13.03 30.44 -6.30
C THR A 521 -13.89 30.05 -5.11
N LEU A 522 -14.04 30.93 -4.10
CA LEU A 522 -14.95 30.70 -2.98
C LEU A 522 -16.40 30.48 -3.43
N GLN A 523 -16.91 31.30 -4.36
CA GLN A 523 -18.25 31.10 -4.90
C GLN A 523 -18.39 29.75 -5.63
N ARG A 524 -17.38 29.34 -6.39
CA ARG A 524 -17.38 28.05 -7.09
C ARG A 524 -17.39 26.89 -6.11
N ASN A 525 -16.55 26.96 -5.07
CA ASN A 525 -16.47 25.95 -4.01
C ASN A 525 -17.79 25.86 -3.24
N GLU A 526 -18.40 26.98 -2.89
CA GLU A 526 -19.70 27.04 -2.22
C GLU A 526 -20.81 26.43 -3.08
N LYS A 527 -20.84 26.76 -4.39
CA LYS A 527 -21.80 26.15 -5.33
C LYS A 527 -21.60 24.63 -5.44
N LYS A 528 -20.35 24.16 -5.48
CA LYS A 528 -20.01 22.73 -5.54
C LYS A 528 -20.42 22.01 -4.25
N TYR A 529 -20.12 22.62 -3.10
CA TYR A 529 -20.48 22.11 -1.79
C TYR A 529 -21.99 21.96 -1.62
N ASN A 530 -22.76 23.02 -1.91
CA ASN A 530 -24.22 22.97 -1.80
C ASN A 530 -24.83 21.89 -2.70
N LYS A 531 -24.32 21.74 -3.94
CA LYS A 531 -24.72 20.65 -4.84
C LYS A 531 -24.42 19.27 -4.25
N HIS A 532 -23.20 19.06 -3.74
CA HIS A 532 -22.82 17.76 -3.16
C HIS A 532 -23.62 17.45 -1.89
N GLN A 533 -23.86 18.44 -1.04
CA GLN A 533 -24.67 18.29 0.15
C GLN A 533 -26.11 17.90 -0.20
N GLU A 534 -26.74 18.57 -1.18
CA GLU A 534 -28.08 18.21 -1.64
C GLU A 534 -28.14 16.77 -2.21
N ILE A 535 -27.15 16.36 -2.99
CA ILE A 535 -27.05 14.98 -3.51
C ILE A 535 -26.87 13.99 -2.35
N TYR A 536 -25.96 14.27 -1.42
CA TYR A 536 -25.67 13.43 -0.26
C TYR A 536 -26.93 13.14 0.54
N HIS A 537 -27.69 14.17 0.90
CA HIS A 537 -28.95 14.02 1.65
C HIS A 537 -29.97 13.15 0.91
N VAL A 538 -30.10 13.31 -0.40
CA VAL A 538 -31.01 12.48 -1.20
C VAL A 538 -30.56 11.02 -1.26
N LEU A 539 -29.25 10.77 -1.40
CA LEU A 539 -28.68 9.42 -1.41
C LEU A 539 -28.72 8.76 -0.03
N GLU A 540 -28.58 9.53 1.05
CA GLU A 540 -28.69 9.07 2.43
C GLU A 540 -30.13 8.61 2.71
N VAL A 541 -31.13 9.40 2.30
CA VAL A 541 -32.55 8.99 2.37
C VAL A 541 -32.76 7.67 1.62
N LEU A 542 -32.23 7.54 0.39
CA LEU A 542 -32.33 6.28 -0.35
C LEU A 542 -31.71 5.11 0.43
N SER A 543 -30.46 5.26 0.88
CA SER A 543 -29.73 4.20 1.60
C SER A 543 -30.45 3.78 2.88
N ASN A 544 -30.92 4.73 3.67
CA ASN A 544 -31.58 4.46 4.95
C ASN A 544 -32.95 3.82 4.76
N THR A 545 -33.77 4.33 3.84
CA THR A 545 -35.10 3.76 3.57
C THR A 545 -35.01 2.35 3.00
N ILE A 546 -34.06 2.08 2.08
CA ILE A 546 -33.84 0.70 1.58
C ILE A 546 -33.38 -0.23 2.70
N THR A 547 -32.48 0.25 3.57
CA THR A 547 -32.01 -0.52 4.73
C THR A 547 -33.18 -0.89 5.65
N GLU A 548 -34.08 0.05 5.95
CA GLU A 548 -35.28 -0.18 6.76
C GLU A 548 -36.24 -1.18 6.10
N ILE A 549 -36.52 -1.03 4.80
CA ILE A 549 -37.38 -1.95 4.03
C ILE A 549 -36.84 -3.38 4.11
N VAL A 550 -35.54 -3.57 3.89
CA VAL A 550 -34.90 -4.89 3.92
C VAL A 550 -34.95 -5.50 5.33
N PHE A 551 -34.71 -4.72 6.38
CA PHE A 551 -34.81 -5.23 7.76
C PHE A 551 -36.25 -5.55 8.17
N ARG A 552 -37.24 -4.76 7.75
CA ARG A 552 -38.67 -5.07 7.94
C ARG A 552 -39.03 -6.39 7.25
N PHE A 553 -38.58 -6.58 6.01
CA PHE A 553 -38.76 -7.82 5.26
C PHE A 553 -38.12 -9.02 5.97
N GLN A 554 -36.85 -8.88 6.40
CA GLN A 554 -36.13 -9.92 7.14
C GLN A 554 -36.82 -10.30 8.46
N THR A 555 -37.34 -9.31 9.18
CA THR A 555 -38.01 -9.52 10.47
C THR A 555 -39.25 -10.41 10.28
N ARG A 556 -40.09 -10.11 9.29
CA ARG A 556 -41.29 -10.92 9.00
C ARG A 556 -40.95 -12.30 8.44
N LEU A 557 -39.87 -12.44 7.67
CA LEU A 557 -39.36 -13.76 7.26
C LEU A 557 -38.93 -14.62 8.44
N THR A 558 -38.27 -14.01 9.44
CA THR A 558 -37.83 -14.72 10.64
C THR A 558 -39.02 -15.20 11.47
N ASN A 559 -40.14 -14.48 11.42
CA ASN A 559 -41.41 -14.89 12.02
C ASN A 559 -42.18 -15.94 11.20
N THR A 560 -41.63 -16.42 10.07
CA THR A 560 -42.22 -17.45 9.19
C THR A 560 -43.61 -17.09 8.65
N GLU A 561 -43.90 -15.81 8.44
CA GLU A 561 -45.18 -15.35 7.87
C GLU A 561 -45.34 -15.78 6.38
N PRO A 562 -46.56 -15.91 5.83
CA PRO A 562 -46.74 -16.31 4.42
C PRO A 562 -46.05 -15.34 3.45
N LEU A 563 -45.30 -15.86 2.47
CA LEU A 563 -44.48 -15.02 1.59
C LEU A 563 -45.31 -13.98 0.82
N ASP A 564 -46.52 -14.32 0.38
CA ASP A 564 -47.43 -13.39 -0.31
C ASP A 564 -47.81 -12.17 0.55
N ASP A 565 -47.82 -12.29 1.88
CA ASP A 565 -48.13 -11.18 2.80
C ASP A 565 -46.91 -10.29 3.08
N ILE A 566 -45.70 -10.80 2.83
CA ILE A 566 -44.43 -10.11 3.08
C ILE A 566 -43.92 -9.39 1.81
N LEU A 567 -44.09 -10.00 0.64
CA LEU A 567 -43.60 -9.47 -0.65
C LEU A 567 -43.98 -8.00 -0.93
N PRO A 568 -45.19 -7.51 -0.59
CA PRO A 568 -45.55 -6.10 -0.82
C PRO A 568 -44.63 -5.08 -0.15
N ILE A 569 -43.88 -5.47 0.89
CA ILE A 569 -42.87 -4.60 1.52
C ILE A 569 -41.77 -4.23 0.52
N LEU A 570 -41.39 -5.14 -0.38
CA LEU A 570 -40.35 -4.88 -1.38
C LEU A 570 -40.83 -3.96 -2.50
N ASP A 571 -42.14 -3.85 -2.72
CA ASP A 571 -42.70 -2.92 -3.71
C ASP A 571 -42.46 -1.45 -3.31
N GLU A 572 -42.29 -1.18 -2.00
CA GLU A 572 -41.92 0.14 -1.47
C GLU A 572 -40.59 0.67 -2.06
N ILE A 573 -39.69 -0.22 -2.51
CA ILE A 573 -38.41 0.13 -3.15
C ILE A 573 -38.65 0.98 -4.39
N SER A 574 -39.60 0.59 -5.24
CA SER A 574 -39.91 1.33 -6.48
C SER A 574 -40.40 2.75 -6.17
N VAL A 575 -41.18 2.92 -5.09
CA VAL A 575 -41.73 4.21 -4.66
C VAL A 575 -40.61 5.16 -4.24
N ILE A 576 -39.67 4.70 -3.39
CA ILE A 576 -38.55 5.54 -2.96
C ILE A 576 -37.57 5.84 -4.10
N VAL A 577 -37.34 4.89 -5.01
CA VAL A 577 -36.49 5.12 -6.20
C VAL A 577 -37.08 6.19 -7.11
N VAL A 578 -38.40 6.17 -7.36
CA VAL A 578 -39.08 7.21 -8.15
C VAL A 578 -38.94 8.58 -7.49
N TYR A 579 -39.17 8.65 -6.18
CA TYR A 579 -39.00 9.89 -5.41
C TYR A 579 -37.58 10.44 -5.53
N VAL A 580 -36.58 9.60 -5.25
CA VAL A 580 -35.15 9.97 -5.30
C VAL A 580 -34.74 10.42 -6.70
N ASN A 581 -35.16 9.73 -7.75
CA ASN A 581 -34.86 10.11 -9.13
C ASN A 581 -35.47 11.46 -9.53
N ASN A 582 -36.66 11.79 -9.00
CA ASN A 582 -37.23 13.13 -9.22
C ASN A 582 -36.41 14.20 -8.50
N CYS A 583 -36.03 13.98 -7.24
CA CYS A 583 -35.15 14.89 -6.50
C CYS A 583 -33.80 15.12 -7.22
N LEU A 584 -33.14 14.05 -7.66
CA LEU A 584 -31.86 14.12 -8.38
C LEU A 584 -32.01 14.86 -9.71
N ARG A 585 -33.12 14.70 -10.43
CA ARG A 585 -33.42 15.44 -11.66
C ARG A 585 -33.60 16.93 -11.40
N ASP A 586 -34.26 17.30 -10.31
CA ASP A 586 -34.45 18.70 -9.95
C ASP A 586 -33.13 19.36 -9.54
N ILE A 587 -32.26 18.64 -8.81
CA ILE A 587 -30.88 19.07 -8.54
C ILE A 587 -30.10 19.23 -9.85
N GLY A 588 -30.18 18.25 -10.76
CA GLY A 588 -29.53 18.29 -12.07
C GLY A 588 -29.91 19.53 -12.89
N LYS A 589 -31.20 19.90 -12.89
CA LYS A 589 -31.70 21.13 -13.51
C LYS A 589 -31.19 22.38 -12.79
N ALA A 590 -31.27 22.43 -11.46
CA ALA A 590 -30.90 23.59 -10.65
C ALA A 590 -29.41 23.96 -10.76
N TYR A 591 -28.55 22.95 -10.94
CA TYR A 591 -27.10 23.12 -11.07
C TYR A 591 -26.57 22.99 -12.50
N SER A 592 -27.42 22.63 -13.46
CA SER A 592 -27.07 22.38 -14.87
C SER A 592 -25.97 21.32 -15.00
N CYS A 593 -26.18 20.15 -14.38
CA CYS A 593 -25.22 19.04 -14.39
C CYS A 593 -25.87 17.72 -14.81
N LYS A 594 -25.02 16.71 -15.09
CA LYS A 594 -25.47 15.33 -15.35
C LYS A 594 -26.29 14.82 -14.17
N THR A 595 -27.36 14.10 -14.47
CA THR A 595 -28.32 13.64 -13.47
C THR A 595 -28.00 12.20 -13.09
N LEU A 596 -27.93 11.93 -11.79
CA LEU A 596 -27.87 10.57 -11.29
C LEU A 596 -29.26 9.95 -11.35
N CYS A 597 -29.34 8.69 -11.76
CA CYS A 597 -30.58 7.92 -11.79
C CYS A 597 -30.32 6.53 -11.22
N PHE A 598 -31.31 5.97 -10.52
CA PHE A 598 -31.25 4.62 -9.96
C PHE A 598 -32.38 3.76 -10.52
N SER A 599 -32.11 2.48 -10.75
CA SER A 599 -33.16 1.48 -11.01
C SER A 599 -33.73 0.92 -9.69
N ASP A 600 -34.81 0.13 -9.78
CA ASP A 600 -35.38 -0.58 -8.62
C ASP A 600 -34.42 -1.60 -8.00
N LYS A 601 -33.36 -1.97 -8.72
CA LYS A 601 -32.24 -2.78 -8.22
C LYS A 601 -31.15 -1.94 -7.54
N ILE A 602 -31.37 -0.64 -7.35
CA ILE A 602 -30.41 0.34 -6.81
C ILE A 602 -29.14 0.46 -7.67
N GLU A 603 -29.22 0.06 -8.95
CA GLU A 603 -28.12 0.24 -9.90
C GLU A 603 -28.07 1.71 -10.34
N MET A 604 -26.92 2.35 -10.13
CA MET A 604 -26.69 3.73 -10.58
C MET A 604 -26.49 3.76 -12.10
N ARG A 605 -27.24 4.62 -12.78
CA ARG A 605 -27.14 4.90 -14.21
C ARG A 605 -26.86 6.39 -14.40
N SER A 606 -25.90 6.72 -15.25
CA SER A 606 -25.69 8.09 -15.69
C SER A 606 -26.65 8.41 -16.84
N VAL A 607 -27.47 9.45 -16.68
CA VAL A 607 -28.37 9.97 -17.73
C VAL A 607 -27.86 11.31 -18.22
#